data_AF-A0A9P8QL59-F1
#
_entry.id   AF-A0A9P8QL59-F1
#
_cell.length_a   1.000
_cell.length_b   1.000
_cell.length_c   1.000
_cell.angle_alpha   90.00
_cell.angle_beta   90.00
_cell.angle_gamma   90.00
#
_symmetry.space_group_name_H-M   'P 1'
#
loop_
_entity.id
_entity.type
_entity.pdbx_description
1 polymer ?
#
loop_
_entity_poly.entity_id
_entity_poly.type
_entity_poly.pdbx_seq_one_letter_code
_entity_poly.pdbx_strand_id
1 'polypeptide(L)'
;MAIDLASDIKYLKSLRAVRERSRIVLEAARNGGLNNFVYDEGRMRETAEYVVGVISRDFGPDRYTEIPPHGRWEHFSIGGILRLENLVQQWQASEVDRVEITRRLIDLFFVSVLLDAGAGDSWSFREPGSDKSYGRSEGIAVATLYMFTDGTFSSAIDGNKAAVDGQALSRLTEDTLIHHFQVGPQNPIRFLVKLVVLACSVFSFPHGQQTVHGSMDSPLGTHGLSVCSMIGLYRNGGLFVDMGVLRLKPDVLSKGVEASGQTLPLFSSTADVVVEWRALTVALLDELHKLVNDILSPQGC
;
A
#
# COMPACT_ATOMS: atom_id res chain seq x y z
N MET A 1 20.50 -23.18 20.07
CA MET A 1 20.03 -21.81 20.43
C MET A 1 20.17 -20.82 19.26
N ALA A 2 21.33 -20.64 18.63
CA ALA A 2 21.46 -19.69 17.50
C ALA A 2 20.71 -20.10 16.21
N ILE A 3 20.60 -21.41 15.92
CA ILE A 3 19.86 -21.94 14.76
C ILE A 3 18.35 -21.66 14.89
N ASP A 4 17.83 -21.71 16.12
CA ASP A 4 16.42 -21.50 16.47
C ASP A 4 15.98 -20.04 16.23
N LEU A 5 16.83 -19.10 16.66
CA LEU A 5 16.58 -17.67 16.46
C LEU A 5 16.53 -17.26 14.98
N ALA A 6 17.40 -17.85 14.14
CA ALA A 6 17.42 -17.54 12.72
C ALA A 6 16.19 -18.11 11.99
N SER A 7 15.73 -19.31 12.36
CA SER A 7 14.49 -19.88 11.83
C SER A 7 13.27 -19.10 12.29
N ASP A 8 13.24 -18.64 13.54
CA ASP A 8 12.15 -17.83 14.09
C ASP A 8 12.05 -16.48 13.40
N ILE A 9 13.18 -15.79 13.19
CA ILE A 9 13.21 -14.53 12.44
C ILE A 9 12.70 -14.74 11.01
N LYS A 10 13.14 -15.82 10.34
CA LYS A 10 12.66 -16.15 8.99
C LYS A 10 11.15 -16.40 8.96
N TYR A 11 10.65 -17.13 9.95
CA TYR A 11 9.21 -17.36 10.10
C TYR A 11 8.46 -16.05 10.33
N LEU A 12 8.87 -15.23 11.31
CA LEU A 12 8.19 -13.98 11.67
C LEU A 12 8.19 -12.95 10.53
N LYS A 13 9.15 -13.01 9.61
CA LYS A 13 9.20 -12.18 8.39
C LYS A 13 8.37 -12.73 7.22
N SER A 14 7.70 -13.87 7.38
CA SER A 14 6.91 -14.50 6.33
C SER A 14 5.44 -14.05 6.32
N LEU A 15 4.81 -14.06 5.15
CA LEU A 15 3.35 -13.84 4.99
C LEU A 15 2.52 -14.83 5.79
N ARG A 16 3.03 -16.06 5.89
CA ARG A 16 2.41 -17.14 6.65
C ARG A 16 2.29 -16.75 8.12
N ALA A 17 3.38 -16.26 8.71
CA ALA A 17 3.35 -15.80 10.10
C ALA A 17 2.37 -14.63 10.29
N VAL A 18 2.31 -13.67 9.36
CA VAL A 18 1.33 -12.56 9.45
C VAL A 18 -0.10 -13.10 9.57
N ARG A 19 -0.51 -14.03 8.70
CA ARG A 19 -1.86 -14.64 8.76
C ARG A 19 -2.06 -15.49 10.02
N GLU A 20 -1.12 -16.37 10.36
CA GLU A 20 -1.23 -17.25 11.53
C GLU A 20 -1.32 -16.45 12.83
N ARG A 21 -0.47 -15.43 13.00
CA ARG A 21 -0.47 -14.57 14.18
C ARG A 21 -1.72 -13.69 14.27
N SER A 22 -2.22 -13.20 13.13
CA SER A 22 -3.47 -12.44 13.07
C SER A 22 -4.68 -13.28 13.50
N ARG A 23 -4.71 -14.57 13.15
CA ARG A 23 -5.78 -15.49 13.59
C ARG A 23 -5.80 -15.68 15.09
N ILE A 24 -4.65 -15.71 15.76
CA ILE A 24 -4.59 -15.78 17.23
C ILE A 24 -5.32 -14.59 17.85
N VAL A 25 -5.18 -13.39 17.27
CA VAL A 25 -5.87 -12.19 17.73
C VAL A 25 -7.39 -12.26 17.47
N LEU A 26 -7.81 -12.82 16.32
CA LEU A 26 -9.24 -13.06 16.04
C LEU A 26 -9.86 -14.06 17.02
N GLU A 27 -9.15 -15.13 17.37
CA GLU A 27 -9.63 -16.09 18.37
C GLU A 27 -9.73 -15.43 19.76
N ALA A 28 -8.77 -14.57 20.13
CA ALA A 28 -8.90 -13.76 21.34
C ALA A 28 -10.13 -12.83 21.26
N ALA A 29 -10.43 -12.26 20.09
CA ALA A 29 -11.61 -11.43 19.86
C ALA A 29 -12.93 -12.17 20.09
N ARG A 30 -13.07 -13.37 19.53
CA ARG A 30 -14.24 -14.25 19.73
C ARG A 30 -14.47 -14.59 21.20
N ASN A 31 -13.40 -14.65 21.99
CA ASN A 31 -13.44 -14.92 23.42
C ASN A 31 -13.54 -13.65 24.29
N GLY A 32 -13.70 -12.46 23.71
CA GLY A 32 -13.77 -11.20 24.44
C GLY A 32 -12.44 -10.77 25.09
N GLY A 33 -11.31 -11.36 24.68
CA GLY A 33 -9.99 -11.15 25.25
C GLY A 33 -9.17 -10.02 24.63
N LEU A 34 -9.78 -9.16 23.80
CA LEU A 34 -9.09 -7.99 23.23
C LEU A 34 -8.82 -6.96 24.32
N ASN A 35 -7.72 -6.22 24.16
CA ASN A 35 -7.35 -5.17 25.10
C ASN A 35 -8.05 -3.85 24.76
N ASN A 36 -8.11 -3.48 23.49
CA ASN A 36 -8.50 -2.14 23.05
C ASN A 36 -9.85 -2.08 22.35
N PHE A 37 -10.30 -3.18 21.76
CA PHE A 37 -11.56 -3.25 21.01
C PHE A 37 -12.57 -4.19 21.65
N VAL A 38 -13.84 -3.96 21.28
CA VAL A 38 -14.94 -4.92 21.38
C VAL A 38 -15.21 -5.40 19.96
N TYR A 39 -15.18 -6.72 19.77
CA TYR A 39 -15.51 -7.37 18.51
C TYR A 39 -16.96 -7.82 18.50
N ASP A 40 -17.66 -7.52 17.42
CA ASP A 40 -19.06 -7.85 17.21
C ASP A 40 -19.23 -8.70 15.94
N GLU A 41 -19.15 -10.02 16.10
CA GLU A 41 -19.27 -10.97 15.00
C GLU A 41 -20.63 -10.89 14.29
N GLY A 42 -21.68 -10.48 15.01
CA GLY A 42 -23.02 -10.31 14.44
C GLY A 42 -23.09 -9.24 13.34
N ARG A 43 -22.17 -8.27 13.34
CA ARG A 43 -22.07 -7.20 12.34
C ARG A 43 -21.35 -7.62 11.06
N MET A 44 -20.70 -8.78 11.04
CA MET A 44 -19.92 -9.24 9.87
C MET A 44 -20.81 -9.50 8.65
N ARG A 45 -21.99 -10.09 8.85
CA ARG A 45 -22.92 -10.37 7.75
C ARG A 45 -23.44 -9.08 7.11
N GLU A 46 -23.86 -8.11 7.91
CA GLU A 46 -24.30 -6.80 7.41
C GLU A 46 -23.17 -6.06 6.69
N THR A 47 -21.92 -6.20 7.17
CA THR A 47 -20.74 -5.66 6.49
C THR A 47 -20.54 -6.31 5.12
N ALA A 48 -20.69 -7.63 5.01
CA ALA A 48 -20.62 -8.34 3.74
C ALA A 48 -21.74 -7.94 2.78
N GLU A 49 -22.98 -7.82 3.28
CA GLU A 49 -24.13 -7.37 2.51
C GLU A 49 -23.95 -5.93 2.00
N TYR A 50 -23.36 -5.04 2.79
CA TYR A 50 -22.99 -3.70 2.33
C TYR A 50 -21.99 -3.73 1.19
N VAL A 51 -20.89 -4.50 1.33
CA VAL A 51 -19.87 -4.65 0.29
C VAL A 51 -20.46 -5.22 -1.00
N VAL A 52 -21.25 -6.29 -0.89
CA VAL A 52 -21.96 -6.88 -2.03
C VAL A 52 -22.92 -5.88 -2.64
N GLY A 53 -23.67 -5.12 -1.85
CA GLY A 53 -24.58 -4.09 -2.33
C GLY A 53 -23.87 -3.02 -3.17
N VAL A 54 -22.64 -2.62 -2.78
CA VAL A 54 -21.82 -1.70 -3.58
C VAL A 54 -21.38 -2.36 -4.90
N ILE A 55 -20.88 -3.59 -4.84
CA ILE A 55 -20.45 -4.34 -6.03
C ILE A 55 -21.62 -4.52 -7.01
N SER A 56 -22.77 -4.99 -6.53
CA SER A 56 -23.96 -5.24 -7.33
C SER A 56 -24.60 -3.95 -7.86
N ARG A 57 -24.51 -2.82 -7.14
CA ARG A 57 -24.98 -1.52 -7.65
C ARG A 57 -24.20 -1.09 -8.89
N ASP A 58 -22.88 -1.31 -8.89
CA ASP A 58 -22.00 -0.79 -9.93
C ASP A 58 -21.81 -1.77 -11.11
N PHE A 59 -21.87 -3.08 -10.81
CA PHE A 59 -21.53 -4.16 -11.75
C PHE A 59 -22.56 -5.30 -11.81
N GLY A 60 -23.54 -5.33 -10.92
CA GLY A 60 -24.52 -6.41 -10.90
C GLY A 60 -25.69 -6.19 -11.86
N PRO A 61 -26.36 -7.28 -12.29
CA PRO A 61 -26.00 -8.69 -12.05
C PRO A 61 -25.09 -9.30 -13.14
N ASP A 62 -24.81 -8.59 -14.23
CA ASP A 62 -24.26 -9.15 -15.47
C ASP A 62 -22.88 -8.60 -15.88
N ARG A 63 -22.37 -7.61 -15.14
CA ARG A 63 -21.12 -6.89 -15.45
C ARG A 63 -20.03 -7.11 -14.41
N TYR A 64 -20.14 -8.17 -13.60
CA TYR A 64 -19.12 -8.52 -12.61
C TYR A 64 -17.75 -8.81 -13.25
N THR A 65 -17.72 -9.28 -14.50
CA THR A 65 -16.49 -9.45 -15.29
C THR A 65 -15.84 -8.12 -15.72
N GLU A 66 -16.56 -7.01 -15.61
CA GLU A 66 -16.06 -5.66 -15.89
C GLU A 66 -15.48 -4.97 -14.65
N ILE A 67 -15.49 -5.61 -13.47
CA ILE A 67 -14.83 -5.07 -12.29
C ILE A 67 -13.35 -4.88 -12.63
N PRO A 68 -12.86 -3.62 -12.68
CA PRO A 68 -11.51 -3.38 -13.13
C PRO A 68 -10.54 -3.99 -12.11
N PRO A 69 -9.44 -4.61 -12.56
CA PRO A 69 -8.34 -4.91 -11.66
C PRO A 69 -7.95 -3.61 -10.97
N HIS A 70 -7.78 -3.66 -9.65
CA HIS A 70 -7.35 -2.50 -8.90
C HIS A 70 -5.96 -2.75 -8.33
N GLY A 71 -5.00 -2.00 -8.84
CA GLY A 71 -3.63 -2.03 -8.37
C GLY A 71 -2.88 -0.78 -8.77
N ARG A 72 -1.57 -0.82 -8.52
CA ARG A 72 -0.70 0.29 -8.86
C ARG A 72 -0.60 0.50 -10.37
N TRP A 73 -0.75 -0.55 -11.18
CA TRP A 73 -0.75 -0.46 -12.64
C TRP A 73 -1.82 0.52 -13.14
N GLU A 74 -3.06 0.37 -12.66
CA GLU A 74 -4.20 1.16 -13.13
C GLU A 74 -4.12 2.62 -12.71
N HIS A 75 -3.42 2.94 -11.60
CA HIS A 75 -3.12 4.32 -11.24
C HIS A 75 -2.31 5.05 -12.33
N PHE A 76 -1.41 4.35 -13.04
CA PHE A 76 -0.68 4.95 -14.15
C PHE A 76 -1.54 5.12 -15.41
N SER A 77 -2.67 4.42 -15.49
CA SER A 77 -3.62 4.49 -16.61
C SER A 77 -4.71 5.56 -16.43
N ILE A 78 -4.63 6.35 -15.35
CA ILE A 78 -5.62 7.39 -15.03
C ILE A 78 -5.82 8.38 -16.18
N GLY A 79 -7.08 8.72 -16.46
CA GLY A 79 -7.47 9.59 -17.56
C GLY A 79 -7.39 8.94 -18.95
N GLY A 80 -7.39 7.60 -19.00
CA GLY A 80 -7.42 6.80 -20.24
C GLY A 80 -6.09 6.78 -21.01
N ILE A 81 -4.98 7.11 -20.35
CA ILE A 81 -3.66 7.20 -20.98
C ILE A 81 -2.85 5.97 -20.55
N LEU A 82 -2.53 5.09 -21.50
CA LEU A 82 -1.80 3.83 -21.28
C LEU A 82 -0.29 4.05 -21.10
N ARG A 83 0.12 4.74 -20.02
CA ARG A 83 1.51 5.20 -19.83
C ARG A 83 2.51 4.05 -19.72
N LEU A 84 2.18 2.99 -18.97
CA LEU A 84 3.09 1.86 -18.78
C LEU A 84 3.17 0.99 -20.02
N GLU A 85 2.06 0.77 -20.70
CA GLU A 85 2.02 0.02 -21.95
C GLU A 85 2.88 0.71 -23.00
N ASN A 86 2.74 2.04 -23.14
CA ASN A 86 3.59 2.83 -24.03
C ASN A 86 5.07 2.74 -23.65
N LEU A 87 5.40 2.79 -22.35
CA LEU A 87 6.78 2.69 -21.87
C LEU A 87 7.36 1.29 -22.11
N VAL A 88 6.59 0.23 -21.90
CA VAL A 88 6.98 -1.15 -22.19
C VAL A 88 7.21 -1.34 -23.69
N GLN A 89 6.32 -0.81 -24.54
CA GLN A 89 6.50 -0.84 -26.00
C GLN A 89 7.79 -0.12 -26.43
N GLN A 90 8.13 1.01 -25.81
CA GLN A 90 9.38 1.73 -26.08
C GLN A 90 10.62 0.92 -25.68
N TRP A 91 10.59 0.23 -24.53
CA TRP A 91 11.69 -0.64 -24.11
C TRP A 91 11.83 -1.86 -25.03
N GLN A 92 10.72 -2.46 -25.45
CA GLN A 92 10.73 -3.56 -26.42
C GLN A 92 11.31 -3.12 -27.78
N ALA A 93 10.93 -1.94 -28.26
CA ALA A 93 11.47 -1.37 -29.50
C ALA A 93 12.97 -1.06 -29.39
N SER A 94 13.46 -0.81 -28.18
CA SER A 94 14.89 -0.64 -27.87
C SER A 94 15.60 -1.97 -27.56
N GLU A 95 14.99 -3.11 -27.88
CA GLU A 95 15.53 -4.47 -27.67
C GLU A 95 15.90 -4.80 -26.21
N VAL A 96 15.28 -4.13 -25.23
CA VAL A 96 15.43 -4.49 -23.82
C VAL A 96 14.79 -5.86 -23.58
N ASP A 97 15.53 -6.77 -22.94
CA ASP A 97 15.04 -8.12 -22.71
C ASP A 97 13.84 -8.15 -21.73
N ARG A 98 13.02 -9.19 -21.83
CA ARG A 98 11.79 -9.32 -21.03
C ARG A 98 12.04 -9.36 -19.51
N VAL A 99 13.17 -9.91 -19.07
CA VAL A 99 13.51 -9.99 -17.66
C VAL A 99 13.86 -8.60 -17.13
N GLU A 100 14.64 -7.82 -17.89
CA GLU A 100 14.91 -6.43 -17.55
C GLU A 100 13.64 -5.57 -17.59
N ILE A 101 12.77 -5.70 -18.59
CA ILE A 101 11.46 -4.98 -18.59
C ILE A 101 10.66 -5.29 -17.32
N THR A 102 10.62 -6.56 -16.91
CA THR A 102 9.93 -6.99 -15.69
C THR A 102 10.57 -6.36 -14.44
N ARG A 103 11.90 -6.33 -14.39
CA ARG A 103 12.67 -5.70 -13.30
C ARG A 103 12.33 -4.21 -13.17
N ARG A 104 12.31 -3.47 -14.28
CA ARG A 104 11.97 -2.03 -14.31
C ARG A 104 10.56 -1.76 -13.82
N LEU A 105 9.59 -2.60 -14.20
CA LEU A 105 8.20 -2.48 -13.74
C LEU A 105 8.09 -2.72 -12.24
N ILE A 106 8.76 -3.75 -11.71
CA ILE A 106 8.78 -4.03 -10.27
C ILE A 106 9.42 -2.87 -9.51
N ASP A 107 10.56 -2.35 -9.98
CA ASP A 107 11.24 -1.19 -9.39
C ASP A 107 10.32 0.04 -9.36
N LEU A 108 9.64 0.34 -10.47
CA LEU A 108 8.66 1.43 -10.56
C LEU A 108 7.51 1.24 -9.57
N PHE A 109 6.90 0.04 -9.50
CA PHE A 109 5.83 -0.22 -8.55
C PHE A 109 6.30 -0.08 -7.10
N PHE A 110 7.51 -0.54 -6.82
CA PHE A 110 8.09 -0.43 -5.50
C PHE A 110 8.22 1.03 -5.05
N VAL A 111 8.86 1.89 -5.84
CA VAL A 111 9.01 3.32 -5.47
C VAL A 111 7.67 4.07 -5.49
N SER A 112 6.76 3.71 -6.41
CA SER A 112 5.44 4.32 -6.49
C SER A 112 4.56 3.98 -5.29
N VAL A 113 4.65 2.76 -4.77
CA VAL A 113 3.99 2.39 -3.52
C VAL A 113 4.68 3.03 -2.32
N LEU A 114 6.01 3.04 -2.30
CA LEU A 114 6.78 3.62 -1.20
C LEU A 114 6.49 5.11 -1.01
N LEU A 115 6.31 5.84 -2.11
CA LEU A 115 6.01 7.27 -2.10
C LEU A 115 4.51 7.59 -1.91
N ASP A 116 3.64 6.58 -1.84
CA ASP A 116 2.21 6.77 -1.63
C ASP A 116 1.85 6.85 -0.13
N ALA A 117 2.37 7.87 0.56
CA ALA A 117 2.06 8.11 1.99
C ALA A 117 0.90 9.08 2.21
N GLY A 118 -0.01 9.22 1.24
CA GLY A 118 -1.20 10.06 1.35
C GLY A 118 -0.89 11.56 1.21
N ALA A 119 -1.04 12.08 -0.01
CA ALA A 119 -0.85 13.50 -0.32
C ALA A 119 -1.91 14.44 0.28
N GLY A 120 -2.97 13.89 0.88
CA GLY A 120 -4.14 14.64 1.30
C GLY A 120 -5.08 14.94 0.13
N ASP A 121 -6.17 15.67 0.41
CA ASP A 121 -7.22 15.96 -0.59
C ASP A 121 -7.01 17.28 -1.35
N SER A 122 -6.03 18.09 -0.95
CA SER A 122 -5.75 19.40 -1.56
C SER A 122 -4.65 19.37 -2.62
N TRP A 123 -3.79 18.36 -2.60
CA TRP A 123 -2.66 18.27 -3.52
C TRP A 123 -3.08 17.64 -4.86
N SER A 124 -2.51 18.14 -5.96
CA SER A 124 -2.57 17.50 -7.27
C SER A 124 -1.29 17.66 -8.07
N PHE A 125 -0.99 16.68 -8.91
CA PHE A 125 0.09 16.73 -9.90
C PHE A 125 -0.46 17.20 -11.24
N ARG A 126 0.11 18.24 -11.84
CA ARG A 126 -0.19 18.65 -13.22
C ARG A 126 0.75 17.93 -14.17
N GLU A 127 0.22 17.10 -15.04
CA GLU A 127 1.05 16.29 -15.93
C GLU A 127 1.76 17.15 -16.99
N PRO A 128 3.10 17.11 -17.08
CA PRO A 128 3.87 17.90 -18.04
C PRO A 128 3.40 17.68 -19.48
N GLY A 129 3.20 18.77 -20.22
CA GLY A 129 2.73 18.72 -21.61
C GLY A 129 1.23 18.50 -21.77
N SER A 130 0.45 18.48 -20.68
CA SER A 130 -1.01 18.41 -20.72
C SER A 130 -1.66 19.44 -19.78
N ASP A 131 -2.97 19.64 -19.95
CA ASP A 131 -3.80 20.39 -19.00
C ASP A 131 -4.47 19.48 -17.95
N LYS A 132 -4.10 18.19 -17.90
CA LYS A 132 -4.65 17.24 -16.94
C LYS A 132 -3.94 17.36 -15.60
N SER A 133 -4.72 17.26 -14.52
CA SER A 133 -4.21 17.19 -13.17
C SER A 133 -4.87 16.06 -12.39
N TYR A 134 -4.09 15.39 -11.56
CA TYR A 134 -4.50 14.21 -10.82
C TYR A 134 -4.08 14.36 -9.36
N GLY A 135 -5.02 14.15 -8.43
CA GLY A 135 -4.75 14.15 -6.99
C GLY A 135 -4.55 12.73 -6.43
N ARG A 136 -4.37 12.65 -5.11
CA ARG A 136 -4.33 11.38 -4.36
C ARG A 136 -3.32 10.37 -4.93
N SER A 137 -3.59 9.08 -4.81
CA SER A 137 -2.69 7.98 -5.18
C SER A 137 -2.42 7.91 -6.68
N GLU A 138 -3.37 8.31 -7.51
CA GLU A 138 -3.23 8.39 -8.97
C GLU A 138 -2.26 9.50 -9.36
N GLY A 139 -2.39 10.69 -8.77
CA GLY A 139 -1.44 11.79 -8.96
C GLY A 139 -0.03 11.42 -8.51
N ILE A 140 0.10 10.76 -7.36
CA ILE A 140 1.40 10.28 -6.85
C ILE A 140 2.00 9.26 -7.81
N ALA A 141 1.20 8.34 -8.36
CA ALA A 141 1.67 7.35 -9.33
C ALA A 141 2.22 8.04 -10.58
N VAL A 142 1.47 8.98 -11.16
CA VAL A 142 1.94 9.73 -12.35
C VAL A 142 3.20 10.53 -12.01
N ALA A 143 3.23 11.29 -10.92
CA ALA A 143 4.43 12.04 -10.50
C ALA A 143 5.66 11.13 -10.36
N THR A 144 5.48 9.96 -9.71
CA THR A 144 6.55 8.98 -9.51
C THR A 144 7.02 8.36 -10.84
N LEU A 145 6.13 8.15 -11.80
CA LEU A 145 6.51 7.69 -13.14
C LEU A 145 7.45 8.69 -13.82
N TYR A 146 7.16 10.00 -13.72
CA TYR A 146 8.02 11.04 -14.27
C TYR A 146 9.37 11.11 -13.56
N MET A 147 9.42 10.95 -12.24
CA MET A 147 10.68 10.82 -11.50
C MET A 147 11.49 9.60 -11.96
N PHE A 148 10.82 8.46 -12.14
CA PHE A 148 11.45 7.23 -12.57
C PHE A 148 12.02 7.35 -13.99
N THR A 149 11.30 7.94 -14.93
CA THR A 149 11.79 8.12 -16.30
C THR A 149 12.84 9.23 -16.43
N ASP A 150 12.86 10.20 -15.51
CA ASP A 150 13.92 11.21 -15.43
C ASP A 150 15.25 10.64 -14.89
N GLY A 151 15.16 9.53 -14.14
CA GLY A 151 16.31 8.85 -13.53
C GLY A 151 16.56 9.24 -12.08
N THR A 152 15.59 9.87 -11.42
CA THR A 152 15.70 10.34 -10.02
C THR A 152 16.07 9.21 -9.05
N PHE A 153 15.70 7.97 -9.36
CA PHE A 153 15.94 6.79 -8.52
C PHE A 153 17.13 5.92 -8.96
N SER A 154 17.90 6.35 -9.95
CA SER A 154 19.05 5.59 -10.48
C SER A 154 20.37 6.32 -10.22
N SER A 155 21.37 5.58 -9.76
CA SER A 155 22.77 6.01 -9.68
C SER A 155 23.64 5.39 -10.77
N ALA A 156 23.02 4.75 -11.79
CA ALA A 156 23.74 4.00 -12.80
C ALA A 156 24.60 4.93 -13.69
N ILE A 157 25.89 4.58 -13.83
CA ILE A 157 26.87 5.36 -14.61
C ILE A 157 26.69 5.14 -16.12
N ASP A 158 26.06 4.03 -16.50
CA ASP A 158 25.76 3.66 -17.90
C ASP A 158 24.59 4.44 -18.50
N GLY A 159 23.97 5.34 -17.73
CA GLY A 159 22.84 6.15 -18.17
C GLY A 159 21.49 5.44 -18.13
N ASN A 160 21.39 4.25 -17.53
CA ASN A 160 20.10 3.59 -17.32
C ASN A 160 19.25 4.36 -16.30
N LYS A 161 18.39 5.25 -16.80
CA LYS A 161 17.47 6.05 -15.98
C LYS A 161 16.35 5.21 -15.36
N ALA A 162 15.93 4.14 -16.04
CA ALA A 162 14.79 3.33 -15.64
C ALA A 162 15.19 2.22 -14.65
N ALA A 163 15.92 2.58 -13.59
CA ALA A 163 16.36 1.66 -12.55
C ALA A 163 16.16 2.28 -11.16
N VAL A 164 16.02 1.44 -10.14
CA VAL A 164 15.96 1.87 -8.74
C VAL A 164 17.09 1.21 -7.94
N ASP A 165 17.89 2.02 -7.26
CA ASP A 165 18.92 1.52 -6.34
C ASP A 165 18.97 2.30 -5.02
N GLY A 166 19.53 1.64 -3.99
CA GLY A 166 19.61 2.20 -2.65
C GLY A 166 20.51 3.44 -2.55
N GLN A 167 21.48 3.62 -3.44
CA GLN A 167 22.38 4.78 -3.42
C GLN A 167 21.64 6.05 -3.88
N ALA A 168 20.83 5.95 -4.93
CA ALA A 168 19.97 7.04 -5.36
C ALA A 168 18.86 7.31 -4.32
N LEU A 169 18.20 6.26 -3.81
CA LEU A 169 17.14 6.42 -2.81
C LEU A 169 17.63 7.07 -1.51
N SER A 170 18.83 6.71 -1.02
CA SER A 170 19.43 7.33 0.17
C SER A 170 19.84 8.79 -0.02
N ARG A 171 19.92 9.27 -1.27
CA ARG A 171 20.19 10.67 -1.62
C ARG A 171 18.94 11.47 -1.95
N LEU A 172 17.74 10.87 -1.89
CA LEU A 172 16.50 11.62 -2.06
C LEU A 172 16.41 12.73 -1.01
N THR A 173 16.13 13.94 -1.47
CA THR A 173 15.97 15.12 -0.61
C THR A 173 14.54 15.62 -0.63
N GLU A 174 14.19 16.45 0.35
CA GLU A 174 12.91 17.14 0.33
C GLU A 174 12.78 18.03 -0.90
N ASP A 175 13.83 18.76 -1.29
CA ASP A 175 13.83 19.61 -2.48
C ASP A 175 13.56 18.82 -3.77
N THR A 176 14.10 17.61 -3.89
CA THR A 176 13.81 16.70 -5.00
C THR A 176 12.31 16.38 -5.04
N LEU A 177 11.71 16.04 -3.90
CA LEU A 177 10.27 15.75 -3.85
C LEU A 177 9.43 17.00 -4.08
N ILE A 178 9.81 18.15 -3.52
CA ILE A 178 9.12 19.44 -3.75
C ILE A 178 9.05 19.73 -5.24
N HIS A 179 10.19 19.59 -5.94
CA HIS A 179 10.27 19.82 -7.37
C HIS A 179 9.37 18.85 -8.16
N HIS A 180 9.57 17.53 -7.98
CA HIS A 180 8.88 16.54 -8.80
C HIS A 180 7.40 16.36 -8.45
N PHE A 181 7.01 16.53 -7.18
CA PHE A 181 5.60 16.52 -6.77
C PHE A 181 4.93 17.90 -6.92
N GLN A 182 5.64 18.91 -7.44
CA GLN A 182 5.10 20.26 -7.64
C GLN A 182 4.53 20.86 -6.35
N VAL A 183 5.21 20.60 -5.22
CA VAL A 183 4.75 21.04 -3.90
C VAL A 183 5.02 22.53 -3.76
N GLY A 184 4.03 23.26 -3.26
CA GLY A 184 4.15 24.68 -2.98
C GLY A 184 3.05 25.17 -2.04
N PRO A 185 3.03 26.47 -1.69
CA PRO A 185 2.04 27.02 -0.76
C PRO A 185 0.59 26.77 -1.19
N GLN A 186 0.33 26.75 -2.50
CA GLN A 186 -1.00 26.49 -3.08
C GLN A 186 -1.25 25.02 -3.42
N ASN A 187 -0.23 24.15 -3.30
CA ASN A 187 -0.29 22.73 -3.61
C ASN A 187 0.47 21.89 -2.55
N PRO A 188 0.04 21.89 -1.27
CA PRO A 188 0.84 21.34 -0.19
C PRO A 188 0.65 19.82 -0.02
N ILE A 189 1.76 19.10 0.22
CA ILE A 189 1.75 17.73 0.75
C ILE A 189 2.08 17.78 2.25
N ARG A 190 1.13 17.40 3.11
CA ARG A 190 1.27 17.54 4.58
C ARG A 190 2.34 16.63 5.21
N PHE A 191 2.72 15.53 4.54
CA PHE A 191 3.63 14.53 5.09
C PHE A 191 4.90 14.33 4.25
N LEU A 192 5.33 15.35 3.51
CA LEU A 192 6.46 15.27 2.58
C LEU A 192 7.76 14.80 3.26
N VAL A 193 8.07 15.32 4.45
CA VAL A 193 9.25 14.91 5.22
C VAL A 193 9.23 13.42 5.57
N LYS A 194 8.05 12.84 5.84
CA LYS A 194 7.92 11.40 6.12
C LYS A 194 8.21 10.55 4.88
N LEU A 195 7.90 11.05 3.68
CA LEU A 195 8.20 10.36 2.42
C LEU A 195 9.71 10.23 2.20
N VAL A 196 10.46 11.30 2.44
CA VAL A 196 11.94 11.29 2.36
C VAL A 196 12.52 10.29 3.35
N VAL A 197 12.09 10.37 4.62
CA VAL A 197 12.59 9.47 5.67
C VAL A 197 12.27 8.01 5.36
N LEU A 198 11.05 7.72 4.89
CA LEU A 198 10.67 6.35 4.53
C LEU A 198 11.54 5.83 3.38
N ALA A 199 11.69 6.60 2.30
CA ALA A 199 12.51 6.23 1.15
C ALA A 199 13.99 5.97 1.53
N CYS A 200 14.57 6.83 2.36
CA CYS A 200 15.95 6.69 2.81
C CYS A 200 16.15 5.55 3.82
N SER A 201 15.15 5.31 4.68
CA SER A 201 15.25 4.30 5.76
C SER A 201 15.23 2.86 5.26
N VAL A 202 14.54 2.58 4.14
CA VAL A 202 14.47 1.22 3.57
C VAL A 202 15.84 0.72 3.11
N PHE A 203 16.79 1.62 2.81
CA PHE A 203 18.11 1.27 2.27
C PHE A 203 19.29 1.66 3.17
N SER A 204 19.06 2.05 4.42
CA SER A 204 20.11 2.36 5.39
C SER A 204 20.82 1.11 5.96
N PHE A 205 20.96 0.02 5.18
CA PHE A 205 21.69 -1.19 5.57
C PHE A 205 23.12 -1.19 5.00
N PRO A 206 24.15 -1.59 5.78
CA PRO A 206 25.56 -1.33 5.47
C PRO A 206 26.20 -2.29 4.44
N HIS A 207 25.43 -2.91 3.55
CA HIS A 207 25.98 -3.76 2.47
C HIS A 207 25.63 -3.18 1.11
N GLY A 208 26.67 -2.65 0.46
CA GLY A 208 26.58 -1.81 -0.71
C GLY A 208 26.03 -2.49 -1.95
N GLN A 209 25.61 -1.62 -2.87
CA GLN A 209 25.56 -1.85 -4.31
C GLN A 209 24.74 -3.07 -4.74
N GLN A 210 23.46 -3.06 -4.38
CA GLN A 210 22.47 -3.91 -5.02
C GLN A 210 21.32 -3.02 -5.48
N THR A 211 20.91 -3.18 -6.73
CA THR A 211 19.57 -2.80 -7.19
C THR A 211 18.55 -3.46 -6.25
N VAL A 212 17.32 -2.95 -6.16
CA VAL A 212 16.28 -3.55 -5.27
C VAL A 212 16.18 -5.08 -5.48
N HIS A 213 16.43 -5.55 -6.70
CA HIS A 213 16.47 -6.95 -7.11
C HIS A 213 17.72 -7.74 -6.70
N GLY A 214 18.89 -7.13 -6.53
CA GLY A 214 20.09 -7.85 -6.05
C GLY A 214 19.91 -8.43 -4.65
N SER A 215 19.02 -7.84 -3.84
CA SER A 215 18.60 -8.39 -2.55
C SER A 215 17.60 -9.56 -2.66
N MET A 216 16.98 -9.77 -3.83
CA MET A 216 15.98 -10.82 -4.04
C MET A 216 16.59 -12.21 -4.24
N ASP A 217 17.86 -12.30 -4.64
CA ASP A 217 18.62 -13.56 -4.72
C ASP A 217 19.14 -14.03 -3.34
N SER A 218 18.96 -13.22 -2.30
CA SER A 218 19.08 -13.65 -0.91
C SER A 218 17.74 -14.20 -0.40
N PRO A 219 17.67 -15.03 0.67
CA PRO A 219 16.45 -15.74 1.10
C PRO A 219 15.26 -14.85 1.55
N LEU A 220 15.32 -13.53 1.31
CA LEU A 220 14.35 -12.51 1.68
C LEU A 220 13.53 -11.97 0.47
N GLY A 221 13.70 -12.52 -0.74
CA GLY A 221 13.36 -11.83 -1.98
C GLY A 221 11.94 -11.86 -2.57
N THR A 222 11.02 -12.74 -2.17
CA THR A 222 9.76 -12.93 -2.94
C THR A 222 8.48 -12.91 -2.12
N HIS A 223 8.57 -12.66 -0.82
CA HIS A 223 7.40 -12.66 0.07
C HIS A 223 6.91 -11.26 0.48
N GLY A 224 7.64 -10.19 0.16
CA GLY A 224 7.27 -8.81 0.53
C GLY A 224 6.44 -8.05 -0.51
N LEU A 225 6.55 -8.41 -1.80
CA LEU A 225 5.95 -7.64 -2.91
C LEU A 225 4.43 -7.69 -2.95
N SER A 226 3.80 -8.77 -2.48
CA SER A 226 2.33 -8.87 -2.42
C SER A 226 1.72 -8.05 -1.28
N VAL A 227 2.51 -7.62 -0.28
CA VAL A 227 2.00 -6.83 0.84
C VAL A 227 1.94 -5.36 0.47
N CYS A 228 2.93 -4.86 -0.26
CA CYS A 228 3.00 -3.44 -0.64
C CYS A 228 1.82 -2.99 -1.52
N SER A 229 1.36 -3.82 -2.47
CA SER A 229 0.15 -3.50 -3.25
C SER A 229 -1.13 -3.52 -2.39
N MET A 230 -1.18 -4.36 -1.35
CA MET A 230 -2.30 -4.44 -0.40
C MET A 230 -2.27 -3.35 0.69
N ILE A 231 -1.14 -2.70 0.91
CA ILE A 231 -1.02 -1.59 1.89
C ILE A 231 -1.55 -0.27 1.29
N GLY A 232 -1.49 -0.12 -0.04
CA GLY A 232 -1.84 1.14 -0.71
C GLY A 232 -3.33 1.40 -0.92
N LEU A 233 -4.19 0.38 -0.86
CA LEU A 233 -5.58 0.50 -1.28
C LEU A 233 -6.51 -0.20 -0.28
N TYR A 234 -7.39 0.62 0.32
CA TYR A 234 -8.22 0.41 1.51
C TYR A 234 -7.49 0.59 2.85
N ARG A 235 -7.50 1.84 3.31
CA ARG A 235 -7.00 2.34 4.59
C ARG A 235 -7.41 1.43 5.77
N ASN A 236 -6.48 0.59 6.19
CA ASN A 236 -6.29 0.05 7.56
C ASN A 236 -7.47 -0.69 8.24
N GLY A 237 -8.52 -1.11 7.53
CA GLY A 237 -9.66 -1.79 8.17
C GLY A 237 -10.69 -0.84 8.79
N GLY A 238 -10.77 0.40 8.29
CA GLY A 238 -11.78 1.39 8.69
C GLY A 238 -13.22 0.90 8.47
N LEU A 239 -13.47 0.10 7.42
CA LEU A 239 -14.78 -0.52 7.16
C LEU A 239 -15.31 -1.27 8.38
N PHE A 240 -14.45 -2.03 9.09
CA PHE A 240 -14.88 -2.78 10.27
C PHE A 240 -15.23 -1.86 11.45
N VAL A 241 -14.63 -0.67 11.52
CA VAL A 241 -14.98 0.34 12.53
C VAL A 241 -16.28 1.05 12.16
N ASP A 242 -16.41 1.48 10.90
CA ASP A 242 -17.57 2.19 10.37
C ASP A 242 -18.83 1.33 10.45
N MET A 243 -18.71 0.04 10.12
CA MET A 243 -19.79 -0.95 10.23
C MET A 243 -19.96 -1.49 11.65
N GLY A 244 -19.21 -1.00 12.63
CA GLY A 244 -19.34 -1.38 14.05
C GLY A 244 -18.92 -2.80 14.40
N VAL A 245 -18.25 -3.53 13.50
CA VAL A 245 -17.63 -4.84 13.76
C VAL A 245 -16.55 -4.71 14.83
N LEU A 246 -15.79 -3.61 14.79
CA LEU A 246 -14.78 -3.26 15.79
C LEU A 246 -15.14 -1.92 16.42
N ARG A 247 -15.26 -1.89 17.75
CA ARG A 247 -15.50 -0.67 18.51
C ARG A 247 -14.41 -0.49 19.55
N LEU A 248 -13.84 0.70 19.67
CA LEU A 248 -12.91 0.98 20.76
C LEU A 248 -13.61 0.84 22.11
N LYS A 249 -12.93 0.28 23.09
CA LYS A 249 -13.40 0.30 24.47
C LYS A 249 -13.50 1.75 24.96
N PRO A 250 -14.46 2.09 25.84
CA PRO A 250 -14.73 3.48 26.23
C PRO A 250 -13.51 4.23 26.77
N ASP A 251 -12.68 3.57 27.57
CA ASP A 251 -11.47 4.16 28.16
C ASP A 251 -10.39 4.43 27.11
N VAL A 252 -10.22 3.52 26.14
CA VAL A 252 -9.26 3.69 25.04
C VAL A 252 -9.71 4.79 24.08
N LEU A 253 -11.01 4.83 23.77
CA LEU A 253 -11.60 5.90 22.95
C LEU A 253 -11.39 7.27 23.60
N SER A 254 -11.70 7.40 24.89
CA SER A 254 -11.53 8.65 25.63
C SER A 254 -10.08 9.14 25.58
N LYS A 255 -9.11 8.25 25.83
CA LYS A 255 -7.68 8.59 25.76
C LYS A 255 -7.25 9.03 24.35
N GLY A 256 -7.74 8.34 23.32
CA GLY A 256 -7.42 8.68 21.94
C GLY A 256 -8.00 10.03 21.51
N VAL A 257 -9.23 10.33 21.92
CA VAL A 257 -9.91 11.61 21.66
C VAL A 257 -9.19 12.76 22.36
N GLU A 258 -8.83 12.57 23.64
CA GLU A 258 -8.06 13.54 24.41
C GLU A 258 -6.71 13.84 23.74
N ALA A 259 -5.98 12.80 23.33
CA ALA A 259 -4.71 12.94 22.62
C ALA A 259 -4.85 13.67 21.28
N SER A 260 -6.00 13.55 20.62
CA SER A 260 -6.23 14.19 19.34
C SER A 260 -6.73 15.63 19.43
N GLY A 261 -7.40 16.02 20.52
CA GLY A 261 -8.07 17.32 20.65
C GLY A 261 -9.25 17.55 19.71
N GLN A 262 -9.79 16.48 19.12
CA GLN A 262 -10.90 16.49 18.14
C GLN A 262 -11.78 15.25 18.33
N THR A 263 -12.84 15.11 17.52
CA THR A 263 -13.80 13.99 17.62
C THR A 263 -13.21 12.63 17.25
N LEU A 264 -12.17 12.60 16.41
CA LEU A 264 -11.51 11.37 15.99
C LEU A 264 -10.33 11.04 16.92
N PRO A 265 -10.16 9.79 17.36
CA PRO A 265 -9.05 9.42 18.22
C PRO A 265 -7.71 9.40 17.47
N LEU A 266 -6.63 9.77 18.17
CA LEU A 266 -5.27 9.73 17.64
C LEU A 266 -4.43 8.73 18.43
N PHE A 267 -3.75 7.84 17.72
CA PHE A 267 -2.82 6.87 18.29
C PHE A 267 -1.50 6.84 17.51
N SER A 268 -0.40 6.54 18.21
CA SER A 268 0.88 6.26 17.55
C SER A 268 0.77 5.01 16.69
N SER A 269 1.47 4.98 15.54
CA SER A 269 1.49 3.83 14.63
C SER A 269 2.08 2.55 15.25
N THR A 270 2.81 2.68 16.36
CA THR A 270 3.39 1.57 17.13
C THR A 270 2.62 1.22 18.40
N ALA A 271 1.52 1.91 18.68
CA ALA A 271 0.71 1.65 19.87
C ALA A 271 -0.01 0.30 19.77
N ASP A 272 -0.19 -0.38 20.90
CA ASP A 272 -0.83 -1.70 20.97
C ASP A 272 -2.23 -1.71 20.33
N VAL A 273 -3.00 -0.62 20.48
CA VAL A 273 -4.30 -0.44 19.80
C VAL A 273 -4.18 -0.50 18.27
N VAL A 274 -3.13 0.07 17.68
CA VAL A 274 -2.91 0.04 16.23
C VAL A 274 -2.44 -1.35 15.80
N VAL A 275 -1.61 -2.02 16.59
CA VAL A 275 -1.15 -3.38 16.32
C VAL A 275 -2.32 -4.37 16.37
N GLU A 276 -3.15 -4.30 17.41
CA GLU A 276 -4.35 -5.12 17.58
C GLU A 276 -5.34 -4.90 16.43
N TRP A 277 -5.60 -3.64 16.05
CA TRP A 277 -6.48 -3.30 14.92
C TRP A 277 -5.96 -3.86 13.59
N ARG A 278 -4.66 -3.73 13.30
CA ARG A 278 -4.05 -4.25 12.07
C ARG A 278 -4.10 -5.76 12.00
N ALA A 279 -3.82 -6.45 13.11
CA ALA A 279 -3.92 -7.90 13.19
C ALA A 279 -5.37 -8.37 12.94
N LEU A 280 -6.36 -7.72 13.58
CA LEU A 280 -7.76 -8.02 13.35
C LEU A 280 -8.19 -7.75 11.92
N THR A 281 -7.75 -6.65 11.33
CA THR A 281 -8.08 -6.31 9.94
C THR A 281 -7.67 -7.43 8.97
N VAL A 282 -6.44 -7.96 9.10
CA VAL A 282 -5.97 -9.05 8.25
C VAL A 282 -6.85 -10.30 8.41
N ALA A 283 -7.18 -10.67 9.65
CA ALA A 283 -7.99 -11.85 9.91
C ALA A 283 -9.46 -11.68 9.48
N LEU A 284 -10.05 -10.50 9.70
CA LEU A 284 -11.44 -10.20 9.36
C LEU A 284 -11.64 -10.06 7.85
N LEU A 285 -10.62 -9.69 7.08
CA LEU A 285 -10.69 -9.73 5.61
C LEU A 285 -10.86 -11.16 5.09
N ASP A 286 -10.20 -12.16 5.70
CA ASP A 286 -10.41 -13.58 5.35
C ASP A 286 -11.87 -14.00 5.64
N GLU A 287 -12.45 -13.56 6.76
CA GLU A 287 -13.84 -13.87 7.12
C GLU A 287 -14.86 -13.14 6.23
N LEU A 288 -14.60 -11.86 5.94
CA LEU A 288 -15.42 -11.05 5.03
C LEU A 288 -15.44 -11.65 3.62
N HIS A 289 -14.29 -12.08 3.11
CA HIS A 289 -14.18 -12.71 1.79
C HIS A 289 -15.05 -13.97 1.68
N LYS A 290 -15.07 -14.82 2.72
CA LYS A 290 -15.97 -16.00 2.75
C LYS A 290 -17.43 -15.57 2.65
N LEU A 291 -17.86 -14.60 3.48
CA LEU A 291 -19.24 -14.14 3.49
C LEU A 291 -19.66 -13.48 2.16
N VAL A 292 -18.79 -12.67 1.57
CA VAL A 292 -19.02 -12.06 0.25
C VAL A 292 -19.21 -13.14 -0.81
N ASN A 293 -18.34 -14.15 -0.84
CA ASN A 293 -18.48 -15.27 -1.77
C ASN A 293 -19.76 -16.09 -1.52
N ASP A 294 -20.14 -16.32 -0.27
CA ASP A 294 -21.38 -17.03 0.06
C ASP A 294 -22.62 -16.28 -0.45
N ILE A 295 -22.59 -14.94 -0.46
CA ILE A 295 -23.69 -14.09 -0.96
C ILE A 295 -23.69 -14.01 -2.50
N LEU A 296 -22.51 -13.97 -3.14
CA LEU A 296 -22.36 -13.81 -4.59
C LEU A 296 -22.41 -15.13 -5.38
N SER A 297 -21.95 -16.25 -4.82
CA SER A 297 -21.94 -17.56 -5.50
C SER A 297 -23.33 -17.97 -6.04
N PRO A 298 -24.45 -17.74 -5.33
CA PRO A 298 -25.79 -18.01 -5.86
C PRO A 298 -26.18 -17.15 -7.08
N GLN A 299 -25.45 -16.08 -7.37
CA GLN A 299 -25.74 -15.10 -8.42
C GLN A 299 -24.95 -15.35 -9.71
N GLY A 300 -24.15 -16.43 -9.78
CA GLY A 300 -23.38 -16.82 -10.98
C GLY A 300 -21.98 -16.20 -11.10
N CYS A 301 -21.40 -15.73 -9.99
CA CYS A 301 -19.99 -15.32 -9.87
C CYS A 301 -19.10 -16.46 -9.38
#